data_AF-A0A511NLH9-F1
#
_entry.id   AF-A0A511NLH9-F1
#
_cell.length_a   1.000
_cell.length_b   1.000
_cell.length_c   1.000
_cell.angle_alpha   90.00
_cell.angle_beta   90.00
_cell.angle_gamma   90.00
#
_symmetry.space_group_name_H-M   'P 1'
#
loop_
_entity.id
_entity.type
_entity.pdbx_description
1 polymer ?
#
loop_
_entity_poly.entity_id
_entity_poly.type
_entity_poly.pdbx_seq_one_letter_code
_entity_poly.pdbx_strand_id
1 'polypeptide(L)'
;MITEKFKERINYLKNNHLIIEALYEILDELKLKHSAFTGFTFREEIDPKSFLLTAEGEEKNGITIRVPRNILDFDLVLLSNVLMHEMMHVFQRSGENQVETREEREWQAYTEMIFHKRFPNVPTLTNFYLKQFGEKALTYYERMPDEMKIKYSSEKNELIQILQSIHEKENQKQNTETISWQDFEKIDIRVGTIVKADDFPKAKNPAYILEIDFGPLGIKKSSAQITSLYSKEELIGKQIISIVNFPKKQIANLMSECLVMGVYGNNSDVILLNPERKVENGSKIG
;
A
#
# COMPACT_ATOMS: atom_id res chain seq x y z
N MET A 1 -16.86 0.07 0.35
CA MET A 1 -15.64 0.32 1.15
C MET A 1 -15.19 -1.01 1.71
N ILE A 2 -13.94 -1.42 1.46
CA ILE A 2 -13.38 -2.70 1.93
C ILE A 2 -13.46 -2.74 3.46
N THR A 3 -14.23 -3.69 3.99
CA THR A 3 -14.38 -3.86 5.45
C THR A 3 -13.18 -4.61 6.04
N GLU A 4 -12.90 -4.41 7.32
CA GLU A 4 -11.85 -5.19 8.01
C GLU A 4 -12.13 -6.70 7.97
N LYS A 5 -13.40 -7.09 8.13
CA LYS A 5 -13.84 -8.48 7.97
C LYS A 5 -13.51 -9.06 6.59
N PHE A 6 -13.64 -8.24 5.53
CA PHE A 6 -13.28 -8.67 4.18
C PHE A 6 -11.77 -8.81 4.02
N LYS A 7 -10.97 -7.91 4.60
CA LYS A 7 -9.50 -8.06 4.62
C LYS A 7 -9.06 -9.32 5.34
N GLU A 8 -9.64 -9.62 6.50
CA GLU A 8 -9.39 -10.85 7.24
C GLU A 8 -9.72 -12.10 6.40
N ARG A 9 -10.83 -12.05 5.65
CA ARG A 9 -11.22 -13.12 4.73
C ARG A 9 -10.19 -13.33 3.61
N ILE A 10 -9.76 -12.26 2.95
CA ILE A 10 -8.73 -12.37 1.89
C ILE A 10 -7.39 -12.87 2.46
N ASN A 11 -7.00 -12.40 3.64
CA ASN A 11 -5.80 -12.89 4.33
C ASN A 11 -5.90 -14.37 4.69
N TYR A 12 -7.07 -14.84 5.12
CA TYR A 12 -7.32 -16.25 5.37
C TYR A 12 -7.12 -17.08 4.09
N LEU A 13 -7.71 -16.66 2.96
CA LEU A 13 -7.58 -17.37 1.69
C LEU A 13 -6.12 -17.39 1.20
N LYS A 14 -5.43 -16.25 1.31
CA LYS A 14 -3.99 -16.14 1.04
C LYS A 14 -3.18 -17.17 1.84
N ASN A 15 -3.36 -17.22 3.16
CA ASN A 15 -2.61 -18.12 4.04
C ASN A 15 -2.90 -19.61 3.78
N ASN A 16 -4.01 -19.92 3.13
CA ASN A 16 -4.37 -21.27 2.70
C ASN A 16 -4.06 -21.55 1.22
N HIS A 17 -3.33 -20.65 0.54
CA HIS A 17 -2.97 -20.76 -0.88
C HIS A 17 -4.17 -20.82 -1.85
N LEU A 18 -5.32 -20.28 -1.44
CA LEU A 18 -6.57 -20.23 -2.21
C LEU A 18 -6.66 -18.93 -3.01
N ILE A 19 -5.73 -18.75 -3.95
CA ILE A 19 -5.56 -17.48 -4.68
C ILE A 19 -6.76 -17.19 -5.58
N ILE A 20 -7.22 -18.17 -6.35
CA ILE A 20 -8.30 -17.97 -7.33
C ILE A 20 -9.62 -17.65 -6.62
N GLU A 21 -9.91 -18.34 -5.52
CA GLU A 21 -11.06 -18.09 -4.67
C GLU A 21 -11.02 -16.67 -4.10
N ALA A 22 -9.87 -16.21 -3.63
CA ALA A 22 -9.71 -14.84 -3.15
C ALA A 22 -9.99 -13.81 -4.26
N LEU A 23 -9.50 -14.04 -5.47
CA LEU A 23 -9.74 -13.14 -6.60
C LEU A 23 -11.23 -13.10 -6.99
N TYR A 24 -11.93 -14.23 -7.00
CA TYR A 24 -13.38 -14.26 -7.23
C TYR A 24 -14.15 -13.55 -6.12
N GLU A 25 -13.77 -13.72 -4.85
CA GLU A 25 -14.39 -12.98 -3.74
C GLU A 25 -14.19 -11.46 -3.88
N ILE A 26 -13.02 -11.01 -4.35
CA ILE A 26 -12.77 -9.59 -4.66
C ILE A 26 -13.67 -9.12 -5.80
N LEU A 27 -13.75 -9.86 -6.90
CA LEU A 27 -14.64 -9.50 -8.01
C LEU A 27 -16.11 -9.42 -7.57
N ASP A 28 -16.57 -10.38 -6.76
CA ASP A 28 -17.94 -10.43 -6.24
C ASP A 28 -18.24 -9.24 -5.32
N GLU A 29 -17.37 -8.96 -4.35
CA GLU A 29 -17.52 -7.84 -3.40
C GLU A 29 -17.57 -6.49 -4.13
N LEU A 30 -16.73 -6.33 -5.16
CA LEU A 30 -16.66 -5.10 -5.95
C LEU A 30 -17.72 -5.03 -7.06
N LYS A 31 -18.51 -6.09 -7.25
CA LYS A 31 -19.50 -6.26 -8.34
C LYS A 31 -18.89 -6.14 -9.74
N LEU A 32 -17.67 -6.65 -9.91
CA LEU A 32 -16.94 -6.70 -11.17
C LEU A 32 -17.31 -8.00 -11.90
N LYS A 33 -18.40 -7.98 -12.67
CA LYS A 33 -18.90 -9.17 -13.39
C LYS A 33 -19.10 -8.87 -14.87
N HIS A 34 -18.72 -9.82 -15.71
CA HIS A 34 -18.97 -9.76 -17.15
C HIS A 34 -19.11 -11.17 -17.73
N SER A 35 -20.05 -11.39 -18.66
CA SER A 35 -20.31 -12.71 -19.25
C SER A 35 -19.14 -13.23 -20.09
N ALA A 36 -18.37 -12.34 -20.71
CA ALA A 36 -17.17 -12.72 -21.46
C ALA A 36 -15.98 -13.09 -20.56
N PHE A 37 -16.03 -12.80 -19.25
CA PHE A 37 -14.99 -13.22 -18.32
C PHE A 37 -15.18 -14.70 -17.96
N THR A 38 -14.18 -15.51 -18.22
CA THR A 38 -14.24 -16.98 -18.02
C THR A 38 -13.34 -17.50 -16.92
N GLY A 39 -12.44 -16.66 -16.39
CA GLY A 39 -11.70 -16.95 -15.18
C GLY A 39 -10.25 -16.47 -15.18
N PHE A 40 -9.49 -16.98 -14.24
CA PHE A 40 -8.10 -16.62 -14.02
C PHE A 40 -7.15 -17.74 -14.44
N THR A 41 -5.99 -17.35 -14.96
CA THR A 41 -4.87 -18.27 -15.23
C THR A 41 -3.61 -17.75 -14.58
N PHE A 42 -2.67 -18.65 -14.25
CA PHE A 42 -1.44 -18.25 -13.57
C PHE A 42 -0.30 -17.89 -14.53
N ARG A 43 0.60 -17.05 -14.04
CA ARG A 43 1.95 -16.86 -14.59
C ARG A 43 2.98 -16.84 -13.47
N GLU A 44 4.26 -16.73 -13.83
CA GLU A 44 5.36 -16.61 -12.89
C GLU A 44 5.20 -15.40 -11.95
N GLU A 45 5.79 -15.52 -10.77
CA GLU A 45 5.83 -14.44 -9.79
C GLU A 45 6.54 -13.22 -10.37
N ILE A 46 6.10 -12.04 -9.92
CA ILE A 46 6.67 -10.78 -10.37
C ILE A 46 7.27 -10.03 -9.19
N ASP A 47 8.32 -9.24 -9.47
CA ASP A 47 8.88 -8.31 -8.50
C ASP A 47 7.76 -7.39 -7.99
N PRO A 48 7.64 -7.16 -6.67
CA PRO A 48 6.66 -6.22 -6.09
C PRO A 48 6.66 -4.82 -6.72
N LYS A 49 7.75 -4.42 -7.36
CA LYS A 49 7.89 -3.13 -8.07
C LYS A 49 7.36 -3.16 -9.52
N SER A 50 7.07 -4.35 -10.05
CA SER A 50 6.51 -4.53 -11.39
C SER A 50 5.08 -5.07 -11.27
N PHE A 51 4.09 -4.31 -11.72
CA PHE A 51 2.70 -4.74 -11.73
C PHE A 51 2.15 -4.67 -13.15
N LEU A 52 1.89 -5.83 -13.75
CA LEU A 52 1.33 -5.93 -15.10
C LEU A 52 0.34 -7.08 -15.12
N LEU A 53 -0.96 -6.93 -14.91
CA LEU A 53 -1.88 -8.02 -15.25
C LEU A 53 -2.11 -8.01 -16.76
N THR A 54 -2.67 -9.10 -17.31
CA THR A 54 -2.98 -9.13 -18.75
C THR A 54 -4.20 -9.99 -19.03
N ALA A 55 -5.22 -9.39 -19.64
CA ALA A 55 -6.38 -10.07 -20.18
C ALA A 55 -6.08 -10.74 -21.54
N GLU A 56 -6.26 -12.05 -21.63
CA GLU A 56 -5.99 -12.87 -22.82
C GLU A 56 -7.27 -13.58 -23.31
N GLY A 57 -7.38 -13.76 -24.63
CA GLY A 57 -8.53 -14.42 -25.28
C GLY A 57 -9.37 -13.48 -26.14
N GLU A 58 -10.45 -14.04 -26.70
CA GLU A 58 -11.43 -13.36 -27.56
C GLU A 58 -12.84 -13.69 -27.07
N GLU A 59 -13.79 -12.78 -27.24
CA GLU A 59 -15.17 -12.91 -26.74
C GLU A 59 -15.82 -14.26 -27.05
N LYS A 60 -15.62 -14.80 -28.26
CA LYS A 60 -16.22 -16.09 -28.70
C LYS A 60 -15.75 -17.29 -27.87
N ASN A 61 -14.54 -17.23 -27.32
CA ASN A 61 -13.91 -18.33 -26.57
C ASN A 61 -13.81 -18.04 -25.08
N GLY A 62 -14.25 -16.84 -24.65
CA GLY A 62 -14.02 -16.33 -23.31
C GLY A 62 -12.68 -15.62 -23.15
N ILE A 63 -12.67 -14.64 -22.25
CA ILE A 63 -11.50 -13.87 -21.86
C ILE A 63 -11.08 -14.30 -20.46
N THR A 64 -9.79 -14.60 -20.28
CA THR A 64 -9.20 -14.92 -18.98
C THR A 64 -8.22 -13.85 -18.56
N ILE A 65 -8.03 -13.66 -17.25
CA ILE A 65 -7.06 -12.73 -16.70
C ILE A 65 -5.86 -13.52 -16.18
N ARG A 66 -4.67 -13.22 -16.68
CA ARG A 66 -3.42 -13.83 -16.19
C ARG A 66 -2.90 -13.09 -14.97
N VAL A 67 -2.74 -13.84 -13.88
CA VAL A 67 -2.29 -13.32 -12.57
C VAL A 67 -1.01 -14.00 -12.10
N PRO A 68 -0.07 -13.26 -11.49
CA PRO A 68 1.11 -13.86 -10.88
C PRO A 68 0.73 -14.66 -9.63
N ARG A 69 1.55 -15.65 -9.24
CA ARG A 69 1.25 -16.48 -8.05
C ARG A 69 1.31 -15.69 -6.74
N ASN A 70 2.09 -14.62 -6.69
CA ASN A 70 2.20 -13.72 -5.54
C ASN A 70 1.20 -12.54 -5.58
N ILE A 71 0.10 -12.63 -6.35
CA ILE A 71 -0.85 -11.51 -6.53
C ILE A 71 -1.52 -11.04 -5.21
N LEU A 72 -1.60 -11.90 -4.20
CA LEU A 72 -2.15 -11.56 -2.88
C LEU A 72 -1.11 -10.96 -1.92
N ASP A 73 0.13 -10.76 -2.35
CA ASP A 73 1.15 -10.03 -1.57
C ASP A 73 1.02 -8.51 -1.70
N PHE A 74 0.23 -8.05 -2.65
CA PHE A 74 -0.01 -6.63 -2.89
C PHE A 74 -1.13 -6.09 -2.01
N ASP A 75 -1.08 -4.78 -1.76
CA ASP A 75 -2.14 -4.08 -1.04
C ASP A 75 -3.51 -4.29 -1.72
N LEU A 76 -4.54 -4.55 -0.91
CA LEU A 76 -5.86 -4.93 -1.41
C LEU A 76 -6.54 -3.80 -2.21
N VAL A 77 -6.30 -2.53 -1.86
CA VAL A 77 -6.82 -1.38 -2.62
C VAL A 77 -6.19 -1.32 -4.00
N LEU A 78 -4.86 -1.48 -4.09
CA LEU A 78 -4.17 -1.58 -5.37
C LEU A 78 -4.69 -2.77 -6.19
N LEU A 79 -4.71 -3.98 -5.60
CA LEU A 79 -5.18 -5.20 -6.27
C LEU A 79 -6.60 -5.04 -6.83
N SER A 80 -7.51 -4.45 -6.05
CA SER A 80 -8.89 -4.18 -6.45
C SER A 80 -8.97 -3.31 -7.71
N ASN A 81 -8.13 -2.27 -7.78
CA ASN A 81 -8.10 -1.36 -8.91
C ASN A 81 -7.51 -2.02 -10.16
N VAL A 82 -6.48 -2.85 -10.02
CA VAL A 82 -5.91 -3.50 -11.20
C VAL A 82 -6.78 -4.65 -11.70
N LEU A 83 -7.48 -5.39 -10.81
CA LEU A 83 -8.51 -6.33 -11.25
C LEU A 83 -9.63 -5.61 -12.00
N MET A 84 -10.07 -4.44 -11.52
CA MET A 84 -11.02 -3.61 -12.25
C MET A 84 -10.46 -3.19 -13.61
N HIS A 85 -9.19 -2.77 -13.70
CA HIS A 85 -8.55 -2.40 -14.97
C HIS A 85 -8.60 -3.54 -15.99
N GLU A 86 -8.26 -4.76 -15.59
CA GLU A 86 -8.35 -5.93 -16.47
C GLU A 86 -9.81 -6.27 -16.83
N MET A 87 -10.73 -6.12 -15.88
CA MET A 87 -12.15 -6.29 -16.17
C MET A 87 -12.62 -5.24 -17.19
N MET A 88 -12.14 -4.00 -17.12
CA MET A 88 -12.44 -2.97 -18.12
C MET A 88 -12.01 -3.43 -19.52
N HIS A 89 -10.87 -4.10 -19.67
CA HIS A 89 -10.48 -4.71 -20.94
C HIS A 89 -11.39 -5.85 -21.38
N VAL A 90 -11.93 -6.66 -20.46
CA VAL A 90 -12.95 -7.66 -20.78
C VAL A 90 -14.19 -6.98 -21.37
N PHE A 91 -14.66 -5.88 -20.74
CA PHE A 91 -15.80 -5.11 -21.23
C PHE A 91 -15.53 -4.50 -22.62
N GLN A 92 -14.37 -3.89 -22.81
CA GLN A 92 -13.98 -3.23 -24.06
C GLN A 92 -13.72 -4.18 -25.23
N ARG A 93 -13.67 -5.49 -24.99
CA ARG A 93 -13.44 -6.52 -26.01
C ARG A 93 -14.69 -7.36 -26.27
N SER A 94 -15.84 -6.95 -25.73
CA SER A 94 -17.08 -7.70 -25.83
C SER A 94 -18.30 -6.84 -26.21
N GLY A 95 -19.13 -7.38 -27.11
CA GLY A 95 -20.42 -6.83 -27.51
C GLY A 95 -20.32 -5.44 -28.12
N GLU A 96 -21.31 -4.60 -27.81
CA GLU A 96 -21.42 -3.22 -28.33
C GLU A 96 -20.39 -2.25 -27.71
N ASN A 97 -19.63 -2.69 -26.70
CA ASN A 97 -18.61 -1.87 -26.04
C ASN A 97 -17.22 -2.01 -26.68
N GLN A 98 -17.12 -2.66 -27.84
CA GLN A 98 -15.83 -2.90 -28.49
C GLN A 98 -15.12 -1.58 -28.82
N VAL A 99 -13.93 -1.42 -28.26
CA VAL A 99 -13.03 -0.30 -28.53
C VAL A 99 -11.88 -0.82 -29.38
N GLU A 100 -11.69 -0.26 -30.56
CA GLU A 100 -10.77 -0.78 -31.57
C GLU A 100 -9.30 -0.50 -31.23
N THR A 101 -8.97 0.74 -30.86
CA THR A 101 -7.59 1.16 -30.65
C THR A 101 -7.10 0.78 -29.25
N ARG A 102 -5.81 0.44 -29.16
CA ARG A 102 -5.20 0.11 -27.87
C ARG A 102 -5.13 1.34 -26.98
N GLU A 103 -4.79 2.49 -27.56
CA GLU A 103 -4.59 3.75 -26.87
C GLU A 103 -5.90 4.21 -26.18
N GLU A 104 -7.04 4.07 -26.85
CA GLU A 104 -8.34 4.39 -26.23
C GLU A 104 -8.71 3.40 -25.13
N ARG A 105 -8.47 2.09 -25.33
CA ARG A 105 -8.74 1.08 -24.30
C ARG A 105 -7.96 1.36 -23.02
N GLU A 106 -6.67 1.61 -23.15
CA GLU A 106 -5.78 1.88 -22.03
C GLU A 106 -6.11 3.22 -21.36
N TRP A 107 -6.41 4.27 -22.15
CA TRP A 107 -6.91 5.55 -21.62
C TRP A 107 -8.12 5.31 -20.71
N GLN A 108 -9.17 4.68 -21.23
CA GLN A 108 -10.39 4.41 -20.49
C GLN A 108 -10.15 3.53 -19.25
N ALA A 109 -9.28 2.52 -19.34
CA ALA A 109 -8.99 1.62 -18.23
C ALA A 109 -8.20 2.32 -17.12
N TYR A 110 -7.23 3.19 -17.43
CA TYR A 110 -6.52 3.97 -16.42
C TYR A 110 -7.38 5.10 -15.85
N THR A 111 -8.17 5.80 -16.66
CA THR A 111 -9.06 6.85 -16.13
C THR A 111 -10.16 6.26 -15.26
N GLU A 112 -10.64 5.05 -15.54
CA GLU A 112 -11.57 4.35 -14.66
C GLU A 112 -10.94 4.05 -13.28
N MET A 113 -9.62 3.81 -13.17
CA MET A 113 -8.95 3.65 -11.87
C MET A 113 -8.92 4.94 -11.03
N ILE A 114 -9.16 6.08 -11.67
CA ILE A 114 -9.07 7.40 -11.06
C ILE A 114 -10.47 7.92 -10.72
N PHE A 115 -11.42 7.76 -11.65
CA PHE A 115 -12.76 8.34 -11.52
C PHE A 115 -13.83 7.33 -11.06
N HIS A 116 -13.60 6.03 -11.21
CA HIS A 116 -14.56 4.96 -10.86
C HIS A 116 -15.98 5.21 -11.37
N LYS A 117 -16.12 5.74 -12.60
CA LYS A 117 -17.42 6.12 -13.19
C LYS A 117 -18.29 4.89 -13.44
N ARG A 118 -17.69 3.80 -13.91
CA ARG A 118 -18.36 2.53 -14.20
C ARG A 118 -18.41 1.61 -12.98
N PHE A 119 -17.38 1.63 -12.15
CA PHE A 119 -17.22 0.71 -11.01
C PHE A 119 -17.06 1.45 -9.67
N PRO A 120 -18.12 2.14 -9.17
CA PRO A 120 -18.04 2.99 -7.98
C PRO A 120 -17.81 2.24 -6.66
N ASN A 121 -17.88 0.90 -6.65
CA ASN A 121 -17.57 0.11 -5.45
C ASN A 121 -16.07 -0.12 -5.25
N VAL A 122 -15.26 0.13 -6.28
CA VAL A 122 -13.81 -0.02 -6.23
C VAL A 122 -13.24 1.06 -5.31
N PRO A 123 -12.34 0.70 -4.36
CA PRO A 123 -11.78 1.67 -3.43
C PRO A 123 -10.88 2.68 -4.15
N THR A 124 -10.93 3.94 -3.71
CA THR A 124 -10.04 4.99 -4.22
C THR A 124 -8.58 4.70 -3.89
N LEU A 125 -7.71 4.90 -4.88
CA LEU A 125 -6.27 4.77 -4.76
C LEU A 125 -5.67 5.87 -3.87
N THR A 126 -4.47 5.60 -3.32
CA THR A 126 -3.65 6.62 -2.67
C THR A 126 -3.11 7.62 -3.70
N ASN A 127 -2.74 8.83 -3.25
CA ASN A 127 -2.13 9.85 -4.12
C ASN A 127 -0.92 9.32 -4.91
N PHE A 128 -0.12 8.46 -4.28
CA PHE A 128 1.02 7.81 -4.92
C PHE A 128 0.62 7.04 -6.18
N TYR A 129 -0.40 6.17 -6.07
CA TYR A 129 -0.87 5.38 -7.21
C TYR A 129 -1.69 6.19 -8.21
N LEU A 130 -2.49 7.16 -7.73
CA LEU A 130 -3.23 8.08 -8.60
C LEU A 130 -2.27 8.83 -9.54
N LYS A 131 -1.11 9.27 -9.03
CA LYS A 131 -0.07 9.90 -9.85
C LYS A 131 0.49 8.94 -10.90
N GLN A 132 0.94 7.76 -10.48
CA GLN A 132 1.53 6.77 -11.40
C GLN A 132 0.57 6.35 -12.52
N PHE A 133 -0.68 6.04 -12.18
CA PHE A 133 -1.67 5.62 -13.17
C PHE A 133 -2.23 6.78 -14.00
N GLY A 134 -2.34 7.98 -13.41
CA GLY A 134 -2.69 9.19 -14.14
C GLY A 134 -1.66 9.57 -15.20
N GLU A 135 -0.36 9.50 -14.87
CA GLU A 135 0.73 9.73 -15.83
C GLU A 135 0.73 8.69 -16.96
N LYS A 136 0.42 7.42 -16.64
CA LYS A 136 0.21 6.39 -17.66
C LYS A 136 -0.98 6.70 -18.56
N ALA A 137 -2.13 7.10 -18.00
CA ALA A 137 -3.29 7.50 -18.77
C ALA A 137 -2.92 8.62 -19.77
N LEU A 138 -2.28 9.69 -19.29
CA LEU A 138 -1.84 10.81 -20.13
C LEU A 138 -0.87 10.36 -21.23
N THR A 139 0.00 9.37 -20.98
CA THR A 139 0.88 8.81 -22.00
C THR A 139 0.09 8.17 -23.15
N TYR A 140 -0.99 7.46 -22.85
CA TYR A 140 -1.88 6.90 -23.89
C TYR A 140 -2.72 7.97 -24.57
N TYR A 141 -3.18 8.99 -23.83
CA TYR A 141 -3.84 10.15 -24.40
C TYR A 141 -2.98 10.83 -25.47
N GLU A 142 -1.70 11.06 -25.20
CA GLU A 142 -0.84 11.75 -26.17
C GLU A 142 -0.58 10.94 -27.45
N ARG A 143 -0.72 9.61 -27.38
CA ARG A 143 -0.52 8.68 -28.50
C ARG A 143 -1.79 8.43 -29.33
N MET A 144 -2.97 8.81 -28.85
CA MET A 144 -4.22 8.57 -29.59
C MET A 144 -4.42 9.58 -30.74
N PRO A 145 -5.25 9.27 -31.75
CA PRO A 145 -5.59 10.20 -32.83
C PRO A 145 -6.29 11.48 -32.33
N ASP A 146 -6.18 12.57 -33.09
CA ASP A 146 -6.72 13.88 -32.68
C ASP A 146 -8.23 13.88 -32.43
N GLU A 147 -9.00 13.12 -33.20
CA GLU A 147 -10.44 12.96 -32.99
C GLU A 147 -10.76 12.39 -31.60
N MET A 148 -9.96 11.41 -31.14
CA MET A 148 -10.11 10.83 -29.81
C MET A 148 -9.62 11.77 -28.71
N LYS A 149 -8.55 12.55 -28.97
CA LYS A 149 -8.12 13.61 -28.04
C LYS A 149 -9.26 14.61 -27.82
N ILE A 150 -9.94 15.04 -28.88
CA ILE A 150 -11.09 15.93 -28.75
C ILE A 150 -12.19 15.29 -27.90
N LYS A 151 -12.53 14.02 -28.16
CA LYS A 151 -13.52 13.24 -27.39
C LYS A 151 -13.23 13.21 -25.89
N TYR A 152 -11.97 13.03 -25.49
CA TYR A 152 -11.57 12.86 -24.09
C TYR A 152 -10.99 14.14 -23.44
N SER A 153 -11.00 15.27 -24.15
CA SER A 153 -10.38 16.52 -23.70
C SER A 153 -10.86 17.00 -22.33
N SER A 154 -12.16 16.91 -22.06
CA SER A 154 -12.73 17.30 -20.75
C SER A 154 -12.21 16.40 -19.63
N GLU A 155 -12.23 15.08 -19.82
CA GLU A 155 -11.74 14.11 -18.84
C GLU A 155 -10.23 14.25 -18.60
N LYS A 156 -9.46 14.55 -19.65
CA LYS A 156 -8.03 14.87 -19.54
C LYS A 156 -7.81 16.10 -18.65
N ASN A 157 -8.58 17.15 -18.83
CA ASN A 157 -8.44 18.36 -18.03
C ASN A 157 -8.75 18.10 -16.56
N GLU A 158 -9.80 17.33 -16.26
CA GLU A 158 -10.13 16.90 -14.90
C GLU A 158 -8.98 16.09 -14.28
N LEU A 159 -8.41 15.13 -15.02
CA LEU A 159 -7.26 14.35 -14.58
C LEU A 159 -6.05 15.26 -14.27
N ILE A 160 -5.73 16.20 -15.15
CA ILE A 160 -4.62 17.14 -14.94
C ILE A 160 -4.83 17.97 -13.67
N GLN A 161 -6.04 18.44 -13.41
CA GLN A 161 -6.36 19.19 -12.18
C GLN A 161 -6.17 18.32 -10.93
N ILE A 162 -6.59 17.06 -10.96
CA ILE A 162 -6.37 16.12 -9.85
C ILE A 162 -4.86 15.96 -9.60
N LEU A 163 -4.07 15.68 -10.64
CA LEU A 163 -2.63 15.49 -10.53
C LEU A 163 -1.91 16.76 -10.03
N GLN A 164 -2.32 17.94 -10.51
CA GLN A 164 -1.83 19.22 -10.01
C GLN A 164 -2.14 19.40 -8.53
N SER A 165 -3.38 19.12 -8.11
CA SER A 165 -3.78 19.24 -6.69
C SER A 165 -3.00 18.27 -5.78
N ILE A 166 -2.66 17.08 -6.29
CA ILE A 166 -1.81 16.11 -5.58
C ILE A 166 -0.39 16.69 -5.44
N HIS A 167 0.18 17.20 -6.54
CA HIS A 167 1.52 17.78 -6.53
C HIS A 167 1.60 19.00 -5.60
N GLU A 168 0.58 19.86 -5.60
CA GLU A 168 0.48 21.01 -4.69
C GLU A 168 0.41 20.58 -3.23
N LYS A 169 -0.39 19.55 -2.89
CA LYS A 169 -0.46 19.01 -1.53
C LYS A 169 0.85 18.37 -1.09
N GLU A 170 1.57 17.71 -2.00
CA GLU A 170 2.91 17.17 -1.75
C GLU A 170 3.93 18.29 -1.52
N ASN A 171 3.90 19.34 -2.36
CA ASN A 171 4.76 20.50 -2.23
C ASN A 171 4.45 21.32 -0.95
N GLN A 172 3.18 21.42 -0.54
CA GLN A 172 2.79 22.00 0.74
C GLN A 172 3.29 21.17 1.93
N LYS A 173 3.32 19.83 1.80
CA LYS A 173 3.98 18.94 2.77
C LYS A 173 5.52 19.05 2.75
N GLN A 174 6.11 19.40 1.61
CA GLN A 174 7.54 19.68 1.45
C GLN A 174 7.93 21.12 1.80
N ASN A 175 6.97 22.01 2.03
CA ASN A 175 7.17 23.20 2.84
C ASN A 175 7.29 22.76 4.32
N THR A 176 8.28 21.91 4.61
CA THR A 176 8.75 21.78 5.98
C THR A 176 9.20 23.15 6.40
N GLU A 177 8.47 23.78 7.31
CA GLU A 177 9.03 24.87 8.11
C GLU A 177 10.40 24.38 8.58
N THR A 178 11.45 25.11 8.22
CA THR A 178 12.79 24.79 8.69
C THR A 178 12.75 24.88 10.21
N ILE A 179 12.94 23.76 10.90
CA ILE A 179 13.03 23.77 12.35
C ILE A 179 14.37 24.35 12.79
N SER A 180 14.38 25.00 13.94
CA SER A 180 15.63 25.45 14.54
C SER A 180 16.40 24.26 15.14
N TRP A 181 17.71 24.40 15.33
CA TRP A 181 18.49 23.41 16.09
C TRP A 181 17.93 23.21 17.51
N GLN A 182 17.42 24.29 18.11
CA GLN A 182 16.77 24.25 19.43
C GLN A 182 15.51 23.39 19.44
N ASP A 183 14.79 23.26 18.32
CA ASP A 183 13.64 22.37 18.23
C ASP A 183 14.06 20.91 18.19
N PHE A 184 15.16 20.60 17.49
CA PHE A 184 15.74 19.26 17.50
C PHE A 184 16.27 18.88 18.90
N GLU A 185 16.97 19.78 19.58
CA GLU A 185 17.51 19.52 20.93
C GLU A 185 16.44 19.24 21.99
N LYS A 186 15.21 19.73 21.80
CA LYS A 186 14.06 19.43 22.68
C LYS A 186 13.66 17.96 22.61
N ILE A 187 14.02 17.23 21.56
CA ILE A 187 13.66 15.82 21.39
C ILE A 187 14.76 14.96 22.05
N ASP A 188 14.41 14.23 23.11
CA ASP A 188 15.37 13.34 23.76
C ASP A 188 15.38 11.98 23.05
N ILE A 189 16.29 11.83 22.11
CA ILE A 189 16.48 10.63 21.30
C ILE A 189 17.64 9.81 21.88
N ARG A 190 17.39 8.55 22.19
CA ARG A 190 18.33 7.64 22.87
C ARG A 190 18.49 6.31 22.17
N VAL A 191 19.69 5.74 22.28
CA VAL A 191 19.93 4.33 21.98
C VAL A 191 19.59 3.47 23.19
N GLY A 192 18.86 2.37 22.99
CA GLY A 192 18.58 1.39 24.04
C GLY A 192 18.67 -0.04 23.51
N THR A 193 18.89 -1.01 24.40
CA THR A 193 18.92 -2.44 24.05
C THR A 193 17.62 -3.11 24.46
N ILE A 194 16.97 -3.83 23.55
CA ILE A 194 15.79 -4.62 23.90
C ILE A 194 16.21 -5.78 24.80
N VAL A 195 15.64 -5.84 26.01
CA VAL A 195 15.91 -6.90 26.99
C VAL A 195 14.75 -7.90 27.09
N LYS A 196 13.56 -7.51 26.62
CA LYS A 196 12.38 -8.38 26.57
C LYS A 196 11.47 -8.03 25.39
N ALA A 197 10.89 -9.03 24.76
CA ALA A 197 9.88 -8.90 23.72
C ALA A 197 8.76 -9.94 23.94
N ASP A 198 7.53 -9.48 24.11
CA ASP A 198 6.34 -10.33 24.29
C ASP A 198 5.29 -10.01 23.22
N ASP A 199 4.44 -10.99 22.88
CA ASP A 199 3.31 -10.76 21.98
C ASP A 199 2.31 -9.76 22.57
N PHE A 200 1.72 -8.92 21.72
CA PHE A 200 0.70 -7.96 22.13
C PHE A 200 -0.67 -8.25 21.50
N PRO A 201 -1.37 -9.33 21.88
CA PRO A 201 -2.63 -9.74 21.24
C PRO A 201 -3.78 -8.73 21.44
N LYS A 202 -3.65 -7.80 22.40
CA LYS A 202 -4.64 -6.75 22.65
C LYS A 202 -4.44 -5.50 21.78
N ALA A 203 -3.36 -5.42 21.01
CA ALA A 203 -3.17 -4.35 20.05
C ALA A 203 -4.10 -4.55 18.83
N LYS A 204 -4.56 -3.46 18.23
CA LYS A 204 -5.41 -3.50 17.03
C LYS A 204 -4.71 -4.18 15.84
N ASN A 205 -3.42 -3.89 15.69
CA ASN A 205 -2.55 -4.49 14.67
C ASN A 205 -1.51 -5.37 15.35
N PRO A 206 -1.00 -6.44 14.70
CA PRO A 206 0.06 -7.28 15.24
C PRO A 206 1.27 -6.48 15.72
N ALA A 207 1.57 -6.58 17.02
CA ALA A 207 2.62 -5.80 17.67
C ALA A 207 3.30 -6.62 18.79
N TYR A 208 4.50 -6.18 19.17
CA TYR A 208 5.20 -6.65 20.36
C TYR A 208 5.18 -5.60 21.47
N ILE A 209 5.14 -6.06 22.71
CA ILE A 209 5.50 -5.29 23.90
C ILE A 209 7.01 -5.45 24.08
N LEU A 210 7.73 -4.33 24.11
CA LEU A 210 9.18 -4.30 24.30
C LEU A 210 9.51 -3.71 25.67
N GLU A 211 10.46 -4.33 26.37
CA GLU A 211 11.20 -3.70 27.48
C GLU A 211 12.60 -3.39 27.00
N ILE A 212 12.99 -2.11 27.07
CA ILE A 212 14.22 -1.58 26.48
C ILE A 212 15.06 -0.93 27.58
N ASP A 213 16.30 -1.38 27.72
CA ASP A 213 17.29 -0.82 28.65
C ASP A 213 17.98 0.41 28.02
N PHE A 214 17.79 1.57 28.64
CA PHE A 214 18.43 2.84 28.29
C PHE A 214 19.53 3.22 29.31
N GLY A 215 20.12 2.25 29.99
CA GLY A 215 21.24 2.44 30.90
C GLY A 215 20.81 3.26 32.13
N PRO A 216 21.47 4.40 32.43
CA PRO A 216 21.09 5.26 33.56
C PRO A 216 19.64 5.76 33.55
N LEU A 217 18.98 5.77 32.38
CA LEU A 217 17.56 6.15 32.26
C LEU A 217 16.58 5.01 32.62
N GLY A 218 17.11 3.83 32.94
CA GLY A 218 16.34 2.65 33.30
C GLY A 218 15.68 1.95 32.11
N ILE A 219 14.85 0.98 32.45
CA ILE A 219 14.08 0.18 31.49
C ILE A 219 12.76 0.88 31.19
N LYS A 220 12.41 1.01 29.90
CA LYS A 220 11.15 1.60 29.43
C LYS A 220 10.34 0.62 28.59
N LYS A 221 9.02 0.75 28.66
CA LYS A 221 8.09 -0.04 27.85
C LYS A 221 7.70 0.66 26.56
N SER A 222 7.56 -0.10 25.48
CA SER A 222 6.98 0.38 24.21
C SER A 222 6.14 -0.69 23.53
N SER A 223 5.30 -0.28 22.58
CA SER A 223 4.56 -1.17 21.67
C SER A 223 4.98 -0.87 20.24
N ALA A 224 5.43 -1.90 19.51
CA ALA A 224 5.92 -1.74 18.14
C ALA A 224 5.25 -2.72 17.16
N GLN A 225 4.73 -2.21 16.04
CA GLN A 225 4.12 -2.99 14.96
C GLN A 225 5.20 -3.49 13.99
N ILE A 226 6.07 -4.37 14.48
CA ILE A 226 7.29 -4.82 13.80
C ILE A 226 7.30 -6.34 13.53
N THR A 227 6.13 -6.97 13.66
CA THR A 227 5.95 -8.43 13.59
C THR A 227 6.17 -9.02 12.19
N SER A 228 6.15 -8.19 11.14
CA SER A 228 6.36 -8.64 9.76
C SER A 228 7.82 -8.93 9.43
N LEU A 229 8.76 -8.23 10.07
CA LEU A 229 10.20 -8.30 9.75
C LEU A 229 11.07 -8.89 10.86
N TYR A 230 10.55 -9.05 12.09
CA TYR A 230 11.36 -9.48 13.22
C TYR A 230 10.64 -10.52 14.05
N SER A 231 11.37 -11.56 14.46
CA SER A 231 10.95 -12.46 15.52
C SER A 231 11.28 -11.90 16.91
N LYS A 232 10.63 -12.39 17.97
CA LYS A 232 10.94 -11.97 19.35
C LYS A 232 12.37 -12.30 19.73
N GLU A 233 12.85 -13.47 19.31
CA GLU A 233 14.19 -13.99 19.59
C GLU A 233 15.27 -13.12 18.96
N GLU A 234 15.03 -12.63 17.74
CA GLU A 234 15.94 -11.71 17.03
C GLU A 234 16.00 -10.31 17.65
N LEU A 235 14.95 -9.91 18.38
CA LEU A 235 14.87 -8.60 19.00
C LEU A 235 15.69 -8.53 20.29
N ILE A 236 15.80 -9.61 21.06
CA ILE A 236 16.53 -9.61 22.32
C ILE A 236 18.03 -9.30 22.07
N GLY A 237 18.56 -8.30 22.76
CA GLY A 237 19.94 -7.85 22.61
C GLY A 237 20.16 -6.86 21.46
N LYS A 238 19.14 -6.58 20.64
CA LYS A 238 19.23 -5.60 19.55
C LYS A 238 19.21 -4.17 20.10
N GLN A 239 20.12 -3.33 19.62
CA GLN A 239 20.08 -1.89 19.88
C GLN A 239 19.11 -1.19 18.93
N ILE A 240 18.29 -0.30 19.47
CA ILE A 240 17.31 0.49 18.74
C ILE A 240 17.40 1.96 19.14
N ILE A 241 16.83 2.83 18.30
CA ILE A 241 16.71 4.27 18.57
C ILE A 241 15.28 4.59 19.02
N SER A 242 15.12 5.41 20.06
CA SER A 242 13.81 5.81 20.57
C SER A 242 13.76 7.25 21.07
N ILE A 243 12.59 7.87 20.99
CA ILE A 243 12.28 9.13 21.69
C ILE A 243 11.78 8.78 23.10
N VAL A 244 12.43 9.31 24.13
CA VAL A 244 12.17 8.94 25.53
C VAL A 244 11.48 10.02 26.37
N ASN A 245 11.25 11.21 25.80
CA ASN A 245 10.64 12.35 26.50
C ASN A 245 9.23 12.72 26.01
N PHE A 246 8.54 11.82 25.30
CA PHE A 246 7.10 11.97 25.12
C PHE A 246 6.34 11.70 26.43
N PRO A 247 5.17 12.34 26.63
CA PRO A 247 4.23 11.90 27.65
C PRO A 247 3.89 10.42 27.47
N LYS A 248 3.70 9.70 28.58
CA LYS A 248 3.30 8.29 28.51
C LYS A 248 1.97 8.15 27.79
N LYS A 249 1.86 7.15 26.91
CA LYS A 249 0.68 6.90 26.08
C LYS A 249 0.05 5.57 26.43
N GLN A 250 -1.24 5.59 26.79
CA GLN A 250 -2.01 4.37 26.97
C GLN A 250 -2.29 3.71 25.60
N ILE A 251 -1.92 2.44 25.46
CA ILE A 251 -2.21 1.61 24.29
C ILE A 251 -2.84 0.31 24.81
N ALA A 252 -4.14 0.13 24.63
CA ALA A 252 -4.90 -0.96 25.23
C ALA A 252 -4.63 -1.06 26.75
N ASN A 253 -3.95 -2.12 27.21
CA ASN A 253 -3.55 -2.32 28.62
C ASN A 253 -2.05 -2.03 28.90
N LEU A 254 -1.31 -1.50 27.92
CA LEU A 254 0.08 -1.10 28.06
C LEU A 254 0.19 0.42 28.23
N MET A 255 1.01 0.86 29.17
CA MET A 255 1.46 2.25 29.25
C MET A 255 2.80 2.38 28.52
N SER A 256 2.79 2.93 27.30
CA SER A 256 3.99 3.15 26.49
C SER A 256 4.75 4.37 26.98
N GLU A 257 6.06 4.24 27.18
CA GLU A 257 6.92 5.26 27.80
C GLU A 257 7.95 5.84 26.84
N CYS A 258 8.10 5.25 25.66
CA CYS A 258 8.96 5.73 24.60
C CYS A 258 8.39 5.35 23.23
N LEU A 259 8.84 6.06 22.19
CA LEU A 259 8.54 5.76 20.80
C LEU A 259 9.75 5.11 20.15
N VAL A 260 9.65 3.83 19.80
CA VAL A 260 10.66 3.13 18.99
C VAL A 260 10.61 3.65 17.55
N MET A 261 11.76 4.05 17.00
CA MET A 261 11.86 4.66 15.67
C MET A 261 12.19 3.63 14.59
N GLY A 262 11.56 3.79 13.43
CA GLY A 262 11.77 2.94 12.26
C GLY A 262 11.34 3.63 10.97
N VAL A 263 11.77 3.06 9.84
CA VAL A 263 11.40 3.52 8.49
C VAL A 263 10.30 2.63 7.96
N TYR A 264 9.25 3.23 7.38
CA TYR A 264 8.18 2.49 6.72
C TYR A 264 8.63 1.99 5.34
N GLY A 265 8.51 0.68 5.12
CA GLY A 265 8.72 0.04 3.82
C GLY A 265 7.47 0.05 2.93
N ASN A 266 7.57 -0.56 1.75
CA ASN A 266 6.53 -0.55 0.72
C ASN A 266 5.22 -1.25 1.14
N ASN A 267 5.25 -2.17 2.13
CA ASN A 267 4.12 -3.01 2.54
C ASN A 267 3.64 -2.72 3.99
N SER A 268 3.78 -1.48 4.46
CA SER A 268 3.57 -1.13 5.89
C SER A 268 4.56 -1.78 6.86
N ASP A 269 5.62 -2.41 6.36
CA ASP A 269 6.71 -2.93 7.16
C ASP A 269 7.45 -1.80 7.89
N VAL A 270 7.98 -2.10 9.08
CA VAL A 270 8.74 -1.13 9.87
C VAL A 270 10.16 -1.66 10.05
N ILE A 271 11.14 -1.00 9.42
CA ILE A 271 12.56 -1.31 9.57
C ILE A 271 13.11 -0.49 10.75
N LEU A 272 13.54 -1.16 11.81
CA LEU A 272 14.06 -0.51 13.02
C LEU A 272 15.35 0.27 12.73
N LEU A 273 15.45 1.48 13.28
CA LEU A 273 16.70 2.24 13.29
C LEU A 273 17.63 1.71 14.39
N ASN A 274 18.91 1.54 14.06
CA ASN A 274 19.96 1.13 14.99
C ASN A 274 21.28 1.86 14.69
N PRO A 275 22.17 2.01 15.69
CA PRO A 275 23.53 2.46 15.41
C PRO A 275 24.29 1.40 14.60
N GLU A 276 25.19 1.83 13.72
CA GLU A 276 26.02 0.92 12.90
C GLU A 276 26.96 0.07 13.76
N ARG A 277 27.44 0.62 14.87
CA ARG A 277 28.25 -0.07 15.89
C ARG A 277 27.56 -0.06 17.23
N LYS A 278 27.93 -1.01 18.08
CA LYS A 278 27.45 -1.05 19.46
C LYS A 278 27.93 0.19 20.22
N VAL A 279 27.00 0.85 20.90
CA VAL A 279 27.27 2.00 21.78
C VAL A 279 26.69 1.76 23.18
N GLU A 280 26.93 2.68 24.11
CA GLU A 280 26.38 2.57 25.47
C GLU A 280 24.87 2.83 25.48
N ASN A 281 24.12 2.02 26.25
CA ASN A 281 22.69 2.23 26.47
C ASN A 281 22.47 3.61 27.13
N GLY A 282 21.52 4.37 26.59
CA GLY A 282 21.24 5.74 27.02
C GLY A 282 22.10 6.80 26.32
N SER A 283 22.94 6.43 25.36
CA SER A 283 23.65 7.40 24.51
C SER A 283 22.65 8.29 23.75
N LYS A 284 22.91 9.60 23.73
CA LYS A 284 22.07 10.61 23.07
C LYS A 284 22.40 10.67 21.58
N ILE A 285 21.37 10.76 20.74
CA ILE A 285 21.52 11.06 19.31
C ILE A 285 21.59 12.58 19.12
N GLY A 286 22.48 13.02 18.23
CA GLY A 286 22.71 14.43 17.89
C GLY A 286 23.10 14.58 16.44
#